data_AF-A0A1E7YY21-F1
#
_entry.id   AF-A0A1E7YY21-F1
#
_cell.length_a   1.000
_cell.length_b   1.000
_cell.length_c   1.000
_cell.angle_alpha   90.00
_cell.angle_beta   90.00
_cell.angle_gamma   90.00
#
_symmetry.space_group_name_H-M   'P 1'
#
loop_
_entity.id
_entity.type
_entity.pdbx_description
1 polymer ?
#
loop_
_entity_poly.entity_id
_entity_poly.type
_entity_poly.pdbx_seq_one_letter_code
_entity_poly.pdbx_strand_id
1 'polypeptide(L)' 'MIDWFIEAEFEGQTLGGNEYRIPLTSENDEQLKEQVEYLLSEINMIADVHNCMIIDCLLTNDQTGQGWDDCAGCWQ' A
#
# COMPACT_ATOMS: atom_id res chain seq x y z
N MET A 1 2.46 6.03 12.92
CA MET A 1 2.24 7.06 11.87
C MET A 1 2.52 6.39 10.54
N ILE A 2 1.69 6.61 9.52
CA ILE A 2 1.78 5.90 8.23
C ILE A 2 3.17 6.10 7.59
N ASP A 3 3.73 7.32 7.63
CA ASP A 3 5.09 7.60 7.16
C ASP A 3 6.12 6.62 7.73
N TRP A 4 6.14 6.46 9.06
CA TRP A 4 7.09 5.57 9.73
C TRP A 4 6.91 4.11 9.33
N PHE A 5 5.66 3.65 9.18
CA PHE A 5 5.36 2.28 8.75
C PHE A 5 5.85 2.03 7.33
N ILE A 6 5.57 2.96 6.41
CA ILE A 6 6.01 2.89 5.02
C ILE A 6 7.54 2.86 4.93
N GLU A 7 8.23 3.75 5.66
CA GLU A 7 9.69 3.82 5.66
C GLU A 7 10.34 2.59 6.31
N ALA A 8 9.82 2.11 7.44
CA ALA A 8 10.43 1.05 8.22
C ALA A 8 10.16 -0.36 7.69
N GLU A 9 8.93 -0.65 7.25
CA GLU A 9 8.52 -2.01 6.85
C GLU A 9 8.70 -2.25 5.35
N PHE A 10 8.55 -1.20 4.53
CA PHE A 10 8.59 -1.32 3.07
C PHE A 10 9.80 -0.63 2.45
N GLU A 11 10.70 -0.03 3.23
CA GLU A 11 11.77 0.85 2.70
C GLU A 11 11.20 1.94 1.77
N GLY A 12 9.98 2.38 2.07
CA GLY A 12 9.23 3.31 1.25
C GLY A 12 9.68 4.75 1.40
N GLN A 13 9.16 5.60 0.53
CA GLN A 13 9.43 7.02 0.46
C GLN A 13 8.13 7.83 0.50
N THR A 14 8.04 8.83 1.37
CA THR A 14 6.98 9.84 1.32
C THR A 14 7.21 10.79 0.14
N LEU A 15 6.23 10.90 -0.76
CA LEU A 15 6.25 11.82 -1.91
C LEU A 15 5.63 13.17 -1.58
N GLY A 16 4.79 13.23 -0.55
CA GLY A 16 4.20 14.45 0.00
C GLY A 16 2.71 14.30 0.27
N GLY A 17 2.20 15.01 1.28
CA GLY A 17 0.81 14.84 1.71
C GLY A 17 0.57 13.40 2.17
N ASN A 18 -0.34 12.70 1.49
CA ASN A 18 -0.68 11.29 1.76
C ASN A 18 -0.21 10.36 0.62
N GLU A 19 0.78 10.77 -0.17
CA GLU A 19 1.31 10.01 -1.30
C GLU A 19 2.65 9.37 -0.93
N TYR A 20 2.78 8.08 -1.25
CA TYR A 20 3.90 7.23 -0.87
C TYR A 20 4.34 6.38 -2.06
N ARG A 21 5.62 6.03 -2.09
CA ARG A 21 6.20 5.06 -3.01
C ARG A 21 6.85 3.94 -2.23
N ILE A 22 6.48 2.70 -2.52
CA ILE A 22 7.03 1.51 -1.87
C ILE A 22 7.60 0.55 -2.92
N PRO A 23 8.79 -0.03 -2.70
CA PRO A 23 9.23 -1.20 -3.43
C PRO A 23 8.47 -2.44 -2.95
N LEU A 24 7.84 -3.16 -3.88
CA LEU A 24 7.27 -4.49 -3.64
C LEU A 24 8.04 -5.52 -4.47
N THR A 25 8.41 -6.64 -3.86
CA THR A 25 9.08 -7.75 -4.55
C THR A 25 8.32 -9.03 -4.28
N SER A 26 7.88 -9.69 -5.34
CA SER A 26 7.06 -10.91 -5.26
C SER A 26 7.48 -11.89 -6.33
N GLU A 27 7.54 -13.18 -6.00
CA GLU A 27 7.82 -14.24 -6.98
C GLU A 27 6.59 -14.61 -7.81
N ASN A 28 5.40 -14.36 -7.27
CA ASN A 28 4.12 -14.65 -7.89
C ASN A 28 3.03 -13.68 -7.41
N ASP A 29 1.86 -13.74 -8.03
CA ASP A 29 0.73 -12.85 -7.74
C ASP A 29 0.14 -13.09 -6.33
N GLU A 30 0.24 -14.32 -5.79
CA GLU A 30 -0.26 -14.64 -4.45
C GLU A 30 0.58 -13.94 -3.36
N GLN A 31 1.91 -14.01 -3.46
CA GLN A 31 2.81 -13.25 -2.58
C GLN A 31 2.63 -11.74 -2.72
N LEU A 32 2.41 -11.24 -3.94
CA LEU A 32 2.14 -9.83 -4.14
C LEU A 32 0.84 -9.42 -3.45
N LYS A 33 -0.21 -10.23 -3.62
CA LYS A 33 -1.50 -10.01 -2.99
C LYS A 33 -1.39 -9.99 -1.47
N GLU A 34 -0.70 -10.95 -0.87
CA GLU A 34 -0.48 -10.99 0.59
C GLU A 34 0.24 -9.72 1.08
N GLN A 35 1.25 -9.24 0.35
CA GLN A 35 1.96 -8.00 0.70
C GLN A 35 1.05 -6.77 0.63
N VAL A 36 0.21 -6.67 -0.41
CA VAL A 36 -0.74 -5.56 -0.56
C VAL A 36 -1.84 -5.62 0.50
N GLU A 37 -2.39 -6.80 0.79
CA GLU A 37 -3.37 -6.98 1.86
C GLU A 37 -2.80 -6.60 3.23
N TYR A 38 -1.57 -7.02 3.51
CA TYR A 38 -0.86 -6.64 4.73
C TYR A 38 -0.69 -5.11 4.83
N LEU A 39 -0.16 -4.48 3.79
CA LEU A 39 -0.01 -3.03 3.68
C LEU A 39 -1.33 -2.30 4.00
N LEU A 40 -2.41 -2.66 3.33
CA LEU A 40 -3.71 -2.01 3.50
C LEU A 40 -4.29 -2.27 4.90
N SER A 41 -4.09 -3.46 5.47
CA SER A 41 -4.56 -3.79 6.82
C SER A 41 -3.88 -2.93 7.90
N GLU A 42 -2.57 -2.72 7.80
CA GLU A 42 -1.80 -1.91 8.74
C GLU A 42 -2.13 -0.43 8.60
N ILE A 43 -2.28 0.08 7.37
CA ILE A 43 -2.72 1.47 7.15
C ILE A 43 -4.09 1.70 7.81
N ASN A 44 -5.04 0.76 7.65
CA ASN A 44 -6.34 0.83 8.30
C ASN A 44 -6.24 0.79 9.83
N MET A 45 -5.40 -0.11 10.39
CA MET A 45 -5.18 -0.19 11.83
C MET A 45 -4.59 1.11 12.39
N ILE A 46 -3.62 1.69 11.71
CA ILE A 46 -3.01 2.98 12.09
C ILE A 46 -4.07 4.08 12.05
N ALA A 47 -4.90 4.15 11.00
CA ALA A 47 -5.97 5.14 10.90
C ALA A 47 -6.97 5.01 12.07
N ASP A 48 -7.39 3.79 12.41
CA ASP A 48 -8.32 3.52 13.50
C ASP A 48 -7.77 3.97 14.86
N VAL A 49 -6.50 3.64 15.17
CA VAL A 49 -5.82 4.08 16.41
C VAL A 49 -5.80 5.61 16.54
N HIS A 50 -5.74 6.33 15.43
CA HIS A 50 -5.74 7.78 15.39
C HIS A 50 -7.15 8.41 15.26
N ASN A 51 -8.22 7.61 15.29
CA ASN A 51 -9.59 8.03 15.01
C ASN A 51 -9.73 8.76 13.65
N CYS A 52 -8.98 8.28 12.66
CA CYS A 52 -9.04 8.75 11.28
C CYS A 52 -9.82 7.77 10.41
N MET A 53 -10.40 8.29 9.32
CA MET A 53 -11.08 7.49 8.31
C MET A 53 -10.34 7.62 6.98
N ILE A 54 -10.07 6.49 6.34
CA ILE A 54 -9.53 6.45 4.98
C ILE A 54 -10.72 6.61 4.04
N ILE A 55 -10.73 7.70 3.27
CA ILE A 55 -11.81 8.00 2.32
C ILE A 55 -11.57 7.28 0.99
N ASP A 56 -10.29 7.21 0.58
CA ASP A 56 -9.85 6.60 -0.67
C ASP A 56 -8.41 6.12 -0.51
N CYS A 57 -8.06 5.01 -1.13
CA CYS A 57 -6.71 4.45 -1.17
C CYS A 57 -6.47 3.82 -2.54
N LEU A 58 -5.54 4.40 -3.29
CA LEU A 58 -5.19 3.94 -4.63
C LEU A 58 -3.76 3.43 -4.62
N LEU A 59 -3.55 2.24 -5.17
CA LEU A 59 -2.24 1.67 -5.41
C LEU A 59 -2.00 1.55 -6.91
N THR A 60 -0.93 2.18 -7.39
CA THR A 60 -0.57 2.18 -8.82
C THR A 60 0.84 1.63 -9.01
N ASN A 61 1.00 0.80 -10.05
CA ASN A 61 2.31 0.31 -10.45
C ASN A 61 3.04 1.36 -11.30
N ASP A 62 4.12 1.93 -10.79
CA ASP A 62 4.91 2.95 -11.49
C ASP A 62 5.49 2.48 -12.84
N GLN A 63 5.71 1.17 -13.01
CA GLN A 63 6.32 0.62 -14.22
C GLN A 63 5.29 0.42 -15.34
N THR A 64 4.08 -0.02 -15.00
CA THR A 64 3.04 -0.37 -15.97
C THR A 64 1.93 0.67 -16.06
N GLY A 65 1.80 1.55 -15.06
CA GLY A 65 0.70 2.50 -14.91
C GLY A 65 -0.63 1.87 -14.48
N GLN A 66 -0.63 0.58 -14.16
CA GLN A 66 -1.84 -0.17 -13.81
C GLN A 66 -2.27 0.12 -12.37
N GLY A 67 -3.58 0.10 -12.14
CA GLY A 67 -4.15 0.15 -10.81
C GLY A 67 -4.19 -1.24 -10.18
N TRP A 68 -4.13 -1.31 -8.85
CA TRP A 68 -4.43 -2.53 -8.13
C TRP A 68 -5.94 -2.77 -8.06
N ASP A 69 -6.40 -3.95 -8.47
CA ASP A 69 -7.78 -4.41 -8.27
C ASP A 69 -7.84 -5.25 -7.01
N ASP A 70 -8.40 -4.70 -5.92
CA ASP A 70 -8.54 -5.40 -4.63
C ASP A 70 -9.39 -6.67 -4.71
N CYS A 71 -10.39 -6.70 -5.60
CA CYS A 71 -11.28 -7.85 -5.75
C CYS A 71 -10.58 -9.00 -6.48
N ALA A 72 -9.82 -8.68 -7.53
CA ALA A 72 -9.06 -9.67 -8.28
C ALA A 72 -7.73 -10.04 -7.60
N GLY A 73 -7.16 -9.12 -6.80
CA GLY A 73 -5.84 -9.26 -6.20
C GLY A 73 -4.71 -9.22 -7.24
N CYS A 74 -4.83 -8.36 -8.26
CA CYS A 74 -3.84 -8.21 -9.33
C CYS A 74 -3.84 -6.81 -9.95
N TRP A 75 -2.85 -6.51 -10.80
CA TRP A 75 -2.77 -5.27 -11.56
C TRP A 75 -3.71 -5.26 -12.77
N GLN A 76 -4.40 -4.14 -13.01
CA GLN A 76 -5.27 -3.91 -14.18
C GLN A 76 -5.02 -2.56 -14.85
#